data_AF-A0A7W5KYQ8-F1
#
_entry.id   AF-A0A7W5KYQ8-F1
#
_cell.length_a   1.000
_cell.length_b   1.000
_cell.length_c   1.000
_cell.angle_alpha   90.00
_cell.angle_beta   90.00
_cell.angle_gamma   90.00
#
_symmetry.space_group_name_H-M   'P 1'
#
loop_
_entity.id
_entity.type
_entity.pdbx_description
1 polymer ?
#
loop_
_entity_poly.entity_id
_entity_poly.type
_entity_poly.pdbx_seq_one_letter_code
_entity_poly.pdbx_strand_id
1 'polypeptide(L)'
;MTASLYADYVQDLKATLDDLFERSDRYQTFDLHVELAMGEALLVYQTKRQRGQTDTIAYARTPKGNAQISPATAYQRVSAFLTMQDHIALTGDPMISLNAEYPHAAISFEHRAKGAPFKSSMKMIFIGVNGTEDASRYLAMTKEPAAVVTTRPHHSTRLWEWK
;
A
#
# COMPACT_ATOMS: atom_id res chain seq x y z
N MET A 1 24.09 2.84 5.14
CA MET A 1 22.94 2.49 4.28
C MET A 1 21.75 3.27 4.82
N THR A 2 21.03 3.99 3.98
CA THR A 2 19.93 4.87 4.39
C THR A 2 18.69 4.51 3.57
N ALA A 3 17.55 4.32 4.21
CA ALA A 3 16.30 4.04 3.52
C ALA A 3 15.84 5.27 2.75
N SER A 4 15.27 5.06 1.56
CA SER A 4 14.54 6.13 0.87
C SER A 4 13.19 6.34 1.53
N LEU A 5 12.85 7.60 1.81
CA LEU A 5 11.53 8.00 2.28
C LEU A 5 10.56 8.14 1.10
N TYR A 6 9.30 7.84 1.34
CA TYR A 6 8.22 7.77 0.36
C TYR A 6 7.06 8.74 0.65
N ALA A 7 7.24 9.75 1.50
CA ALA A 7 6.16 10.67 1.89
C ALA A 7 5.44 11.32 0.69
N ASP A 8 6.19 11.84 -0.28
CA ASP A 8 5.67 12.40 -1.54
C ASP A 8 4.85 11.36 -2.33
N TYR A 9 5.41 10.17 -2.53
CA TYR A 9 4.77 9.10 -3.29
C TYR A 9 3.48 8.62 -2.62
N VAL A 10 3.51 8.44 -1.30
CA VAL A 10 2.36 7.99 -0.51
C VAL A 10 1.28 9.05 -0.46
N GLN A 11 1.65 10.34 -0.41
CA GLN A 11 0.70 11.44 -0.50
C GLN A 11 -0.03 11.44 -1.85
N ASP A 12 0.68 11.26 -2.96
CA ASP A 12 0.07 11.16 -4.30
C ASP A 12 -0.81 9.91 -4.45
N LEU A 13 -0.33 8.76 -3.93
CA LEU A 13 -1.13 7.54 -3.88
C LEU A 13 -2.41 7.75 -3.08
N LYS A 14 -2.32 8.35 -1.89
CA LYS A 14 -3.48 8.66 -1.05
C LYS A 14 -4.49 9.55 -1.78
N ALA A 15 -4.03 10.64 -2.41
CA ALA A 15 -4.90 11.53 -3.17
C ALA A 15 -5.62 10.77 -4.31
N THR A 16 -4.91 9.86 -4.98
CA THR A 16 -5.49 9.02 -6.04
C THR A 16 -6.54 8.05 -5.47
N LEU A 17 -6.29 7.44 -4.32
CA LEU A 17 -7.25 6.55 -3.65
C LEU A 17 -8.48 7.31 -3.13
N ASP A 18 -8.30 8.53 -2.61
CA ASP A 18 -9.40 9.40 -2.18
C ASP A 18 -10.30 9.76 -3.38
N ASP A 19 -9.71 10.16 -4.52
CA ASP A 19 -10.48 10.45 -5.75
C ASP A 19 -11.17 9.19 -6.30
N LEU A 20 -10.53 8.01 -6.25
CA LEU A 20 -11.16 6.75 -6.64
C LEU A 20 -12.37 6.41 -5.76
N PHE A 21 -12.25 6.61 -4.45
CA PHE A 21 -13.32 6.32 -3.49
C PHE A 21 -14.50 7.30 -3.63
N GLU A 22 -14.22 8.60 -3.76
CA GLU A 22 -15.25 9.63 -3.90
C GLU A 22 -15.88 9.68 -5.29
N ARG A 23 -15.09 9.45 -6.34
CA ARG A 23 -15.42 9.74 -7.75
C ARG A 23 -15.01 8.59 -8.66
N SER A 24 -15.40 7.38 -8.28
CA SER A 24 -15.12 6.15 -9.04
C SER A 24 -15.57 6.22 -10.51
N ASP A 25 -16.52 7.09 -10.86
CA ASP A 25 -17.00 7.33 -12.21
C ASP A 25 -15.98 8.05 -13.11
N ARG A 26 -14.95 8.70 -12.56
CA ARG A 26 -13.83 9.25 -13.34
C ARG A 26 -12.93 8.17 -13.93
N TYR A 27 -13.02 6.95 -13.42
CA TYR A 27 -12.22 5.82 -13.84
C TYR A 27 -12.99 4.93 -14.80
N GLN A 28 -12.34 4.57 -15.91
CA GLN A 28 -12.85 3.58 -16.85
C GLN A 28 -12.75 2.18 -16.25
N THR A 29 -11.59 1.85 -15.66
CA THR A 29 -11.31 0.59 -14.97
C THR A 29 -10.35 0.84 -13.82
N PHE A 30 -10.46 0.05 -12.76
CA PHE A 30 -9.43 -0.06 -11.74
C PHE A 30 -9.45 -1.42 -11.06
N ASP A 31 -8.31 -1.82 -10.50
CA ASP A 31 -8.14 -2.98 -9.64
C ASP A 31 -7.17 -2.58 -8.51
N LEU A 32 -7.71 -2.40 -7.31
CA LEU A 32 -6.96 -2.05 -6.11
C LEU A 32 -7.04 -3.23 -5.13
N HIS A 33 -5.88 -3.69 -4.69
CA HIS A 33 -5.73 -4.67 -3.63
C HIS A 33 -4.77 -4.13 -2.58
N VAL A 34 -5.24 -4.06 -1.35
CA VAL A 34 -4.47 -3.63 -0.18
C VAL A 34 -4.51 -4.72 0.88
N GLU A 35 -3.33 -5.13 1.33
CA GLU A 35 -3.15 -5.96 2.52
C GLU A 35 -2.40 -5.14 3.56
N LEU A 36 -3.09 -4.77 4.65
CA LEU A 36 -2.55 -3.95 5.73
C LEU A 36 -2.40 -4.80 6.98
N ALA A 37 -1.15 -5.09 7.35
CA ALA A 37 -0.80 -5.76 8.59
C ALA A 37 -0.62 -4.72 9.71
N MET A 38 -1.35 -4.93 10.82
CA MET A 38 -1.24 -4.13 12.03
C MET A 38 -1.28 -5.08 13.24
N GLY A 39 -0.11 -5.35 13.84
CA GLY A 39 0.04 -6.39 14.86
C GLY A 39 -0.32 -7.78 14.31
N GLU A 40 -1.19 -8.51 15.02
CA GLU A 40 -1.61 -9.87 14.63
C GLU A 40 -2.77 -9.90 13.61
N ALA A 41 -3.32 -8.75 13.23
CA ALA A 41 -4.44 -8.65 12.30
C ALA A 41 -3.96 -8.23 10.91
N LEU A 42 -4.50 -8.90 9.88
CA LEU A 42 -4.32 -8.54 8.48
C LEU A 42 -5.64 -8.05 7.91
N LEU A 43 -5.75 -6.76 7.64
CA LEU A 43 -6.86 -6.20 6.89
C LEU A 43 -6.63 -6.44 5.40
N VAL A 44 -7.63 -6.97 4.71
CA VAL A 44 -7.67 -7.06 3.26
C VAL A 44 -8.78 -6.16 2.74
N TYR A 45 -8.43 -5.27 1.82
CA TYR A 45 -9.33 -4.38 1.11
C TYR A 45 -9.09 -4.51 -0.38
N GLN A 46 -10.12 -4.94 -1.11
CA GLN A 46 -10.08 -5.07 -2.55
C GLN A 46 -11.25 -4.33 -3.17
N THR A 47 -10.99 -3.49 -4.16
CA THR A 47 -12.04 -2.83 -4.94
C THR A 47 -11.67 -2.86 -6.41
N LYS A 48 -12.65 -3.22 -7.25
CA LYS A 48 -12.43 -3.44 -8.67
C LYS A 48 -13.58 -2.85 -9.46
N ARG A 49 -13.26 -2.08 -10.49
CA ARG A 49 -14.22 -1.57 -11.47
C ARG A 49 -13.95 -2.13 -12.84
N GLN A 50 -14.95 -2.80 -13.40
CA GLN A 50 -14.96 -3.23 -14.79
C GLN A 50 -16.36 -3.06 -15.39
N ARG A 51 -16.43 -2.69 -16.67
CA ARG A 51 -17.71 -2.56 -17.41
C ARG A 51 -18.76 -1.70 -16.68
N GLY A 52 -18.32 -0.67 -15.96
CA GLY A 52 -19.19 0.25 -15.22
C GLY A 52 -19.70 -0.24 -13.88
N GLN A 53 -19.41 -1.48 -13.48
CA GLN A 53 -19.73 -2.02 -12.16
C GLN A 53 -18.50 -1.95 -11.25
N THR A 54 -18.72 -1.61 -9.98
CA THR A 54 -17.69 -1.59 -8.94
C THR A 54 -18.03 -2.65 -7.91
N ASP A 55 -17.13 -3.62 -7.74
CA ASP A 55 -17.20 -4.66 -6.72
C ASP A 55 -16.19 -4.33 -5.62
N THR A 56 -16.55 -4.55 -4.35
CA THR A 56 -15.66 -4.24 -3.22
C THR A 56 -15.81 -5.27 -2.13
N ILE A 57 -14.68 -5.81 -1.69
CA ILE A 57 -14.58 -6.83 -0.65
C ILE A 57 -13.64 -6.32 0.44
N ALA A 58 -14.06 -6.49 1.68
CA ALA A 58 -13.27 -6.11 2.85
C ALA A 58 -13.45 -7.11 3.99
N TYR A 59 -12.33 -7.56 4.55
CA TYR A 59 -12.32 -8.45 5.71
C TYR A 59 -11.00 -8.31 6.48
N ALA A 60 -11.00 -8.66 7.76
CA ALA A 60 -9.78 -8.87 8.53
C ALA A 60 -9.55 -10.36 8.76
N ARG A 61 -8.31 -10.80 8.59
CA ARG A 61 -7.84 -12.08 9.11
C ARG A 61 -7.30 -11.85 10.52
N THR A 62 -7.81 -12.62 11.46
CA THR A 62 -7.37 -12.60 12.86
C THR A 62 -7.02 -14.03 13.28
N PRO A 63 -6.32 -14.23 14.41
CA PRO A 63 -6.08 -15.58 14.94
C PRO A 63 -7.36 -16.39 15.20
N LYS A 64 -8.51 -15.71 15.37
CA LYS A 64 -9.83 -16.34 15.60
C LYS A 64 -10.60 -16.63 14.31
N GLY A 65 -10.02 -16.34 13.14
CA GLY A 65 -10.63 -16.50 11.83
C GLY A 65 -10.86 -15.18 11.09
N ASN A 66 -11.53 -15.28 9.94
CA ASN A 66 -11.86 -14.14 9.09
C ASN A 66 -13.11 -13.42 9.62
N ALA A 67 -13.01 -12.11 9.79
CA ALA A 67 -14.12 -11.24 10.17
C ALA A 67 -14.44 -10.28 9.02
N GLN A 68 -15.70 -10.22 8.62
CA GLN A 68 -16.14 -9.26 7.61
C GLN A 68 -16.05 -7.83 8.16
N ILE A 69 -15.59 -6.90 7.33
CA ILE A 69 -15.50 -5.48 7.67
C ILE A 69 -16.25 -4.68 6.59
N SER A 70 -16.85 -3.55 6.96
CA SER A 70 -17.44 -2.67 5.96
C SER A 70 -16.35 -2.08 5.04
N PRO A 71 -16.59 -1.95 3.73
CA PRO A 71 -15.66 -1.28 2.82
C PRO A 71 -15.21 0.11 3.27
N ALA A 72 -16.13 0.90 3.85
CA ALA A 72 -15.82 2.23 4.37
C ALA A 72 -14.83 2.17 5.54
N THR A 73 -15.02 1.25 6.49
CA THR A 73 -14.10 1.05 7.62
C THR A 73 -12.75 0.56 7.15
N ALA A 74 -12.70 -0.34 6.18
CA ALA A 74 -11.44 -0.82 5.60
C ALA A 74 -10.68 0.33 4.92
N TYR A 75 -11.37 1.14 4.12
CA TYR A 75 -10.81 2.32 3.49
C TYR A 75 -10.26 3.32 4.52
N GLN A 76 -11.01 3.61 5.59
CA GLN A 76 -10.55 4.48 6.67
C GLN A 76 -9.24 4.01 7.31
N ARG A 77 -9.07 2.69 7.50
CA ARG A 77 -7.82 2.12 8.04
C ARG A 77 -6.65 2.24 7.06
N VAL A 78 -6.90 2.00 5.78
CA VAL A 78 -5.88 2.22 4.73
C VAL A 78 -5.50 3.71 4.68
N SER A 79 -6.47 4.62 4.68
CA SER A 79 -6.26 6.06 4.67
C SER A 79 -5.48 6.55 5.90
N ALA A 80 -5.77 6.00 7.09
CA ALA A 80 -5.02 6.27 8.31
C ALA A 80 -3.54 5.83 8.20
N PHE A 81 -3.27 4.65 7.65
CA PHE A 81 -1.91 4.19 7.37
C PHE A 81 -1.18 5.14 6.41
N LEU A 82 -1.83 5.58 5.33
CA LEU A 82 -1.24 6.49 4.34
C LEU A 82 -1.07 7.94 4.87
N THR A 83 -1.66 8.26 6.03
CA THR A 83 -1.53 9.57 6.69
C THR A 83 -0.46 9.57 7.79
N MET A 84 0.23 8.44 8.01
CA MET A 84 1.41 8.42 8.88
C MET A 84 2.48 9.39 8.38
N GLN A 85 3.34 9.84 9.30
CA GLN A 85 4.31 10.90 9.02
C GLN A 85 5.24 10.58 7.85
N ASP A 86 5.72 9.34 7.77
CA ASP A 86 6.61 8.88 6.71
C ASP A 86 6.39 7.40 6.40
N HIS A 87 6.90 6.99 5.24
CA HIS A 87 6.95 5.60 4.82
C HIS A 87 8.31 5.26 4.23
N ILE A 88 8.73 4.01 4.43
CA ILE A 88 9.79 3.37 3.67
C ILE A 88 9.19 2.22 2.87
N ALA A 89 9.91 1.71 1.86
CA ALA A 89 9.44 0.61 1.03
C ALA A 89 10.38 -0.60 1.09
N LEU A 90 9.80 -1.79 0.91
CA LEU A 90 10.58 -3.02 0.69
C LEU A 90 10.91 -3.20 -0.80
N THR A 91 12.07 -3.80 -1.08
CA THR A 91 12.51 -4.14 -2.45
C THR A 91 11.72 -5.32 -3.02
N GLY A 92 11.19 -6.19 -2.15
CA GLY A 92 10.56 -7.46 -2.48
C GLY A 92 11.53 -8.62 -2.65
N ASP A 93 12.84 -8.36 -2.52
CA ASP A 93 13.92 -9.34 -2.57
C ASP A 93 15.16 -8.84 -1.77
N PRO A 94 15.64 -9.59 -0.74
CA PRO A 94 15.05 -10.81 -0.21
C PRO A 94 13.68 -10.57 0.42
N MET A 95 12.84 -11.61 0.42
CA MET A 95 11.57 -11.56 1.16
C MET A 95 11.87 -11.69 2.66
N ILE A 96 11.34 -10.76 3.45
CA ILE A 96 11.58 -10.73 4.90
C ILE A 96 10.29 -10.96 5.69
N SER A 97 10.44 -11.45 6.92
CA SER A 97 9.34 -11.45 7.87
C SER A 97 8.95 -10.01 8.23
N LEU A 98 7.65 -9.74 8.26
CA LEU A 98 7.13 -8.43 8.68
C LEU A 98 7.41 -8.23 10.17
N ASN A 99 7.89 -7.05 10.53
CA ASN A 99 8.07 -6.67 11.93
C ASN A 99 6.72 -6.19 12.48
N ALA A 100 6.13 -6.95 13.40
CA ALA A 100 4.81 -6.63 13.97
C ALA A 100 4.76 -5.30 14.75
N GLU A 101 5.91 -4.72 15.12
CA GLU A 101 5.98 -3.40 15.76
C GLU A 101 5.65 -2.25 14.80
N TYR A 102 5.76 -2.49 13.49
CA TYR A 102 5.50 -1.50 12.46
C TYR A 102 4.32 -1.95 11.59
N PRO A 103 3.45 -1.03 11.15
CA PRO A 103 2.41 -1.37 10.19
C PRO A 103 3.02 -1.54 8.79
N HIS A 104 2.59 -2.59 8.08
CA HIS A 104 3.01 -2.88 6.70
C HIS A 104 1.79 -2.90 5.78
N ALA A 105 1.89 -2.24 4.63
CA ALA A 105 0.86 -2.29 3.61
C ALA A 105 1.43 -2.77 2.27
N ALA A 106 0.99 -3.95 1.82
CA ALA A 106 1.19 -4.38 0.44
C ALA A 106 0.06 -3.79 -0.42
N ILE A 107 0.43 -2.93 -1.38
CA ILE A 107 -0.51 -2.23 -2.24
C ILE A 107 -0.21 -2.61 -3.69
N SER A 108 -1.21 -3.15 -4.36
CA SER A 108 -1.22 -3.37 -5.81
C SER A 108 -2.36 -2.57 -6.38
N PHE A 109 -2.05 -1.68 -7.32
CA PHE A 109 -3.05 -0.80 -7.88
C PHE A 109 -2.82 -0.63 -9.38
N GLU A 110 -3.86 -0.92 -10.15
CA GLU A 110 -3.94 -0.62 -11.58
C GLU A 110 -5.18 0.24 -11.81
N HIS A 111 -5.05 1.31 -12.59
CA HIS A 111 -6.21 2.10 -12.99
C HIS A 111 -6.07 2.69 -14.39
N ARG A 112 -7.21 3.06 -14.96
CA ARG A 112 -7.30 3.87 -16.17
C ARG A 112 -8.37 4.93 -15.97
N ALA A 113 -7.96 6.19 -15.95
CA ALA A 113 -8.91 7.29 -15.96
C ALA A 113 -9.67 7.33 -17.30
N LYS A 114 -10.90 7.83 -17.31
CA LYS A 114 -11.65 8.05 -18.55
C LYS A 114 -10.89 9.04 -19.44
N GLY A 115 -10.74 8.69 -20.72
CA GLY A 115 -9.98 9.50 -21.68
C GLY A 115 -8.46 9.29 -21.64
N ALA A 116 -7.93 8.56 -20.66
CA ALA A 116 -6.50 8.26 -20.63
C ALA A 116 -6.12 7.25 -21.73
N PRO A 117 -5.03 7.49 -22.48
CA PRO A 117 -4.58 6.57 -23.54
C PRO A 117 -4.10 5.24 -22.98
N PHE A 118 -3.46 5.26 -21.81
CA PHE A 118 -2.84 4.09 -21.17
C PHE A 118 -3.35 3.88 -19.74
N LYS A 119 -3.09 2.69 -19.21
CA LYS A 119 -3.29 2.38 -17.79
C LYS A 119 -2.05 2.80 -17.01
N SER A 120 -2.25 3.20 -15.76
CA SER A 120 -1.17 3.37 -14.78
C SER A 120 -1.21 2.23 -13.78
N SER A 121 -0.05 1.78 -13.33
CA SER A 121 0.03 0.69 -12.35
C SER A 121 1.21 0.83 -11.40
N MET A 122 1.05 0.33 -10.19
CA MET A 122 2.10 0.21 -9.19
C MET A 122 1.92 -1.05 -8.34
N LYS A 123 3.01 -1.56 -7.80
CA LYS A 123 2.97 -2.62 -6.77
C LYS A 123 4.09 -2.42 -5.77
N MET A 124 3.78 -2.09 -4.53
CA MET A 124 4.77 -1.73 -3.52
C MET A 124 4.37 -2.32 -2.17
N ILE A 125 5.36 -2.49 -1.28
CA ILE A 125 5.12 -2.81 0.12
C ILE A 125 5.70 -1.65 0.94
N PHE A 126 4.83 -0.93 1.62
CA PHE A 126 5.18 0.20 2.46
C PHE A 126 5.23 -0.19 3.93
N ILE A 127 6.06 0.51 4.68
CA ILE A 127 6.18 0.41 6.13
C ILE A 127 5.94 1.80 6.68
N GLY A 128 4.95 1.94 7.56
CA GLY A 128 4.66 3.22 8.19
C GLY A 128 5.66 3.49 9.31
N VAL A 129 6.27 4.67 9.31
CA VAL A 129 7.28 5.10 10.30
C VAL A 129 6.98 6.53 10.76
N ASN A 130 7.47 6.90 11.93
CA ASN A 130 7.31 8.24 12.50
C ASN A 130 8.54 9.13 12.22
N GLY A 131 8.95 9.22 10.95
CA GLY A 131 10.07 10.03 10.51
C GLY A 131 11.40 9.28 10.35
N THR A 132 12.45 10.04 10.03
CA THR A 132 13.77 9.50 9.65
C THR A 132 14.48 8.72 10.76
N GLU A 133 14.33 9.13 12.02
CA GLU A 133 14.93 8.42 13.16
C GLU A 133 14.28 7.04 13.34
N ASP A 134 12.96 6.97 13.22
CA ASP A 134 12.19 5.73 13.33
C ASP A 134 12.46 4.80 12.14
N ALA A 135 12.60 5.34 10.93
CA ALA A 135 13.09 4.60 9.77
C ALA A 135 14.49 4.00 9.99
N SER A 136 15.39 4.74 10.65
CA SER A 136 16.73 4.26 10.99
C SER A 136 16.68 3.15 12.04
N ARG A 137 15.77 3.25 13.01
CA ARG A 137 15.51 2.19 14.00
C ARG A 137 15.00 0.92 13.33
N TYR A 138 14.04 1.04 12.41
CA TYR A 138 13.57 -0.10 11.62
C TYR A 138 14.72 -0.80 10.88
N LEU A 139 15.59 -0.02 10.22
CA LEU A 139 16.77 -0.55 9.52
C LEU A 139 17.77 -1.27 10.45
N ALA A 140 17.93 -0.79 11.69
CA ALA A 140 18.79 -1.44 12.67
C ALA A 140 18.18 -2.74 13.22
N MET A 141 16.85 -2.85 13.27
CA MET A 141 16.13 -4.04 13.73
C MET A 141 16.02 -5.12 12.66
N THR A 142 15.92 -4.75 11.38
CA THR A 142 15.88 -5.74 10.30
C THR A 142 17.22 -6.45 10.19
N LYS A 143 17.18 -7.78 10.14
CA LYS A 143 18.37 -8.61 9.89
C LYS A 143 18.83 -8.53 8.42
N GLU A 144 17.99 -7.95 7.55
CA GLU A 144 18.17 -7.91 6.11
C GLU A 144 17.97 -6.48 5.59
N PRO A 145 18.94 -5.58 5.78
CA PRO A 145 18.81 -4.19 5.37
C PRO A 145 18.77 -4.02 3.84
N ALA A 146 19.25 -5.00 3.08
CA ALA A 146 19.12 -5.07 1.62
C ALA A 146 17.66 -5.24 1.14
N ALA A 147 16.74 -5.66 2.02
CA ALA A 147 15.33 -5.77 1.70
C ALA A 147 14.58 -4.42 1.70
N VAL A 148 15.25 -3.32 2.05
CA VAL A 148 14.68 -1.97 2.08
C VAL A 148 15.17 -1.17 0.89
N VAL A 149 14.26 -0.44 0.25
CA VAL A 149 14.61 0.43 -0.88
C VAL A 149 15.51 1.57 -0.40
N THR A 150 16.66 1.71 -1.06
CA THR A 150 17.63 2.78 -0.79
C THR A 150 17.73 3.80 -1.91
N THR A 151 17.18 3.51 -3.10
CA THR A 151 17.19 4.40 -4.28
C THR A 151 15.84 4.39 -4.96
N ARG A 152 15.34 5.58 -5.34
CA ARG A 152 14.07 5.78 -6.05
C ARG A 152 14.30 6.34 -7.46
N PRO A 153 13.43 6.04 -8.44
CA PRO A 153 12.29 5.15 -8.34
C PRO A 153 12.70 3.67 -8.27
N HIS A 154 12.01 2.90 -7.44
CA HIS A 154 12.23 1.46 -7.32
C HIS A 154 11.53 0.68 -8.43
N HIS A 155 12.25 -0.27 -9.01
CA HIS A 155 11.74 -1.20 -9.99
C HIS A 155 12.39 -2.57 -9.83
N SER A 156 11.56 -3.59 -9.71
CA SER A 156 11.93 -5.00 -9.72
C SER A 156 10.90 -5.82 -10.50
N THR A 157 11.16 -7.12 -10.61
CA THR A 157 10.23 -8.08 -11.22
C THR A 157 8.92 -8.19 -10.44
N ARG A 158 8.92 -7.88 -9.14
CA ARG A 158 7.77 -8.08 -8.24
C ARG A 158 7.14 -6.79 -7.73
N LEU A 159 7.94 -5.75 -7.52
CA LEU A 159 7.52 -4.46 -6.98
C LEU A 159 8.01 -3.33 -7.89
N TRP A 160 7.20 -2.30 -8.07
CA TRP A 160 7.53 -1.13 -8.87
C TRP A 160 6.69 0.08 -8.44
N GLU A 161 7.33 1.25 -8.47
CA GLU A 161 6.65 2.55 -8.46
C GLU A 161 5.82 2.75 -9.75
N TRP A 162 4.94 3.75 -9.76
CA TRP A 162 4.06 4.08 -10.89
C TRP A 162 4.72 3.93 -12.28
N LYS A 163 4.07 3.15 -13.15
CA LYS A 163 4.39 2.95 -14.57
C LYS A 163 3.33 3.58 -15.46
#